data_AF-A0A1L8MGH0-F1
#
_entry.id   AF-A0A1L8MGH0-F1
#
_cell.length_a   1.000
_cell.length_b   1.000
_cell.length_c   1.000
_cell.angle_alpha   90.00
_cell.angle_beta   90.00
_cell.angle_gamma   90.00
#
_symmetry.space_group_name_H-M   'P 1'
#
loop_
_entity.id
_entity.type
_entity.pdbx_description
1 polymer ?
#
loop_
_entity_poly.entity_id
_entity_poly.type
_entity_poly.pdbx_seq_one_letter_code
_entity_poly.pdbx_strand_id
1 'polypeptide(L)'
;MNKNEYLNQAVVKEFASYLSDLINGKEPFEHEYHWYYGKKDIYFDSFLDALHKYEWPFRYTDRFSNEVKTGKSLLENKTCLEGFSRGLVSAISKVNLEACQNYCLMILDWGGVLNQNDEKIMSLGTKLPEYLASCKRLFNSPDITCNGKYKVSVNGESIDVIMNAGFTKIYSLICSNFIIYDGRVGGALGYLETSFYNKTGGAQSKLLSFHYGSARGKQTRNPSVNNFQFSILSAGNVHTRDNLKANWLLSEALENQTSLVGDKAALLRDIECALFMIGYDFPKLKFNEGKDEKHNLKTRTKSKGSTAKASSKMSLAKAIFELGQKDGLSRKDILIKFQDEAGLTEAGANTYYQKIKSSV
;
A
#
# COMPACT_ATOMS: atom_id res chain seq x y z
N MET A 1 14.66 -0.66 -17.84
CA MET A 1 13.99 0.65 -18.00
C MET A 1 14.45 1.55 -16.86
N ASN A 2 15.32 2.51 -17.16
CA ASN A 2 15.67 3.61 -16.27
C ASN A 2 14.62 4.73 -16.33
N LYS A 3 14.82 5.80 -15.55
CA LYS A 3 13.91 6.95 -15.50
C LYS A 3 13.63 7.56 -16.88
N ASN A 4 14.68 7.85 -17.65
CA ASN A 4 14.56 8.51 -18.95
C ASN A 4 13.83 7.63 -19.97
N GLU A 5 14.13 6.33 -20.00
CA GLU A 5 13.45 5.37 -20.86
C GLU A 5 11.96 5.23 -20.52
N TYR A 6 11.61 5.30 -19.22
CA TYR A 6 10.23 5.23 -18.74
C TYR A 6 9.43 6.48 -19.08
N LEU A 7 9.96 7.65 -18.74
CA LEU A 7 9.30 8.93 -18.99
C LEU A 7 9.24 9.28 -20.48
N ASN A 8 10.09 8.66 -21.32
CA ASN A 8 10.00 8.86 -22.77
C ASN A 8 8.91 8.06 -23.48
N GLN A 9 8.23 7.14 -22.80
CA GLN A 9 7.11 6.40 -23.38
C GLN A 9 5.90 7.32 -23.56
N ALA A 10 5.27 7.30 -24.75
CA ALA A 10 4.17 8.21 -25.10
C ALA A 10 3.05 8.23 -24.05
N VAL A 11 2.52 7.05 -23.71
CA VAL A 11 1.45 6.91 -22.70
C VAL A 11 1.86 7.41 -21.30
N VAL A 12 3.15 7.33 -20.96
CA VAL A 12 3.66 7.82 -19.66
C VAL A 12 3.74 9.35 -19.67
N LYS A 13 4.17 9.97 -20.79
CA LYS A 13 4.15 11.44 -20.95
C LYS A 13 2.74 12.00 -20.87
N GLU A 14 1.82 11.38 -21.60
CA GLU A 14 0.41 11.79 -21.62
C GLU A 14 -0.20 11.70 -20.23
N PHE A 15 0.05 10.61 -19.50
CA PHE A 15 -0.44 10.47 -18.14
C PHE A 15 0.24 11.43 -17.15
N ALA A 16 1.53 11.71 -17.29
CA ALA A 16 2.21 12.73 -16.48
C ALA A 16 1.60 14.12 -16.70
N SER A 17 1.27 14.47 -17.95
CA SER A 17 0.56 15.72 -18.28
C SER A 17 -0.85 15.74 -17.68
N TYR A 18 -1.59 14.63 -17.78
CA TYR A 18 -2.90 14.50 -17.15
C TYR A 18 -2.84 14.70 -15.62
N LEU A 19 -1.85 14.12 -14.94
CA LEU A 19 -1.63 14.34 -13.52
C LEU A 19 -1.26 15.81 -13.21
N SER A 20 -0.45 16.45 -14.04
CA SER A 20 -0.16 17.90 -13.92
C SER A 20 -1.43 18.74 -14.06
N ASP A 21 -2.30 18.43 -15.02
CA ASP A 21 -3.56 19.15 -15.22
C ASP A 21 -4.54 18.94 -14.06
N LEU A 22 -4.57 17.75 -13.45
CA LEU A 22 -5.29 17.51 -12.19
C LEU A 22 -4.76 18.38 -11.06
N ILE A 23 -3.44 18.44 -10.88
CA ILE A 23 -2.79 19.27 -9.84
C ILE A 23 -3.11 20.75 -10.07
N ASN A 24 -3.09 21.21 -11.32
CA ASN A 24 -3.41 22.59 -11.69
C ASN A 24 -4.91 22.94 -11.63
N GLY A 25 -5.79 21.95 -11.39
CA GLY A 25 -7.25 22.14 -11.46
C GLY A 25 -7.77 22.41 -12.88
N LYS A 26 -6.96 22.11 -13.91
CA LYS A 26 -7.38 22.18 -15.33
C LYS A 26 -8.18 20.96 -15.74
N GLU A 27 -7.92 19.83 -15.08
CA GLU A 27 -8.72 18.62 -15.23
C GLU A 27 -9.78 18.56 -14.12
N PRO A 28 -11.08 18.42 -14.46
CA PRO A 28 -12.11 18.24 -13.45
C PRO A 28 -11.90 16.91 -12.72
N PHE A 29 -12.01 16.93 -11.39
CA PHE A 29 -11.87 15.76 -10.56
C PHE A 29 -12.82 15.81 -9.38
N GLU A 30 -13.67 14.81 -9.27
CA GLU A 30 -14.56 14.66 -8.13
C GLU A 30 -14.42 13.27 -7.54
N HIS A 31 -14.37 13.20 -6.21
CA HIS A 31 -14.29 11.93 -5.51
C HIS A 31 -14.94 12.01 -4.14
N GLU A 32 -15.64 10.95 -3.76
CA GLU A 32 -16.35 10.90 -2.49
C GLU A 32 -16.29 9.50 -1.88
N TYR A 33 -16.30 9.45 -0.55
CA TYR A 33 -16.45 8.21 0.19
C TYR A 33 -16.89 8.47 1.64
N HIS A 34 -17.37 7.40 2.27
CA HIS A 34 -17.64 7.39 3.69
C HIS A 34 -16.36 7.12 4.49
N TRP A 35 -15.89 8.09 5.29
CA TRP A 35 -14.75 7.91 6.18
C TRP A 35 -15.18 7.26 7.49
N TYR A 36 -15.01 5.94 7.57
CA TYR A 36 -15.50 5.12 8.69
C TYR A 36 -14.93 5.49 10.07
N TYR A 37 -13.73 6.07 10.14
CA TYR A 37 -13.12 6.45 11.42
C TYR A 37 -13.77 7.70 12.00
N GLY A 38 -13.94 8.75 11.19
CA GLY A 38 -14.63 9.98 11.60
C GLY A 38 -16.15 9.94 11.45
N LYS A 39 -16.70 8.84 10.91
CA LYS A 39 -18.15 8.64 10.68
C LYS A 39 -18.78 9.80 9.89
N LYS A 40 -18.08 10.29 8.86
CA LYS A 40 -18.53 11.38 7.99
C LYS A 40 -18.27 11.02 6.54
N ASP A 41 -19.11 11.56 5.66
CA ASP A 41 -18.84 11.53 4.23
C ASP A 41 -17.80 12.61 3.91
N ILE A 42 -16.85 12.25 3.05
CA ILE A 42 -15.83 13.14 2.54
C ILE A 42 -16.06 13.27 1.05
N TYR A 43 -16.01 14.52 0.58
CA TYR A 43 -16.13 14.89 -0.82
C TYR A 43 -14.93 15.78 -1.19
N PHE A 44 -14.34 15.50 -2.33
CA PHE A 44 -13.30 16.28 -2.98
C PHE A 44 -13.83 16.80 -4.32
N ASP A 45 -13.74 18.11 -4.56
CA ASP A 45 -14.12 18.75 -5.84
C ASP A 45 -12.94 19.00 -6.77
N SER A 46 -11.73 18.67 -6.31
CA SER A 46 -10.49 18.77 -7.06
C SER A 46 -9.42 17.90 -6.43
N PHE A 47 -8.31 17.68 -7.15
CA PHE A 47 -7.17 16.93 -6.62
C PHE A 47 -6.57 17.62 -5.38
N LEU A 48 -6.42 18.94 -5.41
CA LEU A 48 -5.84 19.71 -4.30
C LEU A 48 -6.80 19.82 -3.10
N ASP A 49 -8.11 19.76 -3.30
CA ASP A 49 -9.06 19.72 -2.20
C ASP A 49 -8.88 18.45 -1.33
N ALA A 50 -8.44 17.33 -1.92
CA ALA A 50 -8.04 16.15 -1.16
C ALA A 50 -6.84 16.38 -0.22
N LEU A 51 -5.92 17.27 -0.60
CA LEU A 51 -4.82 17.70 0.26
C LEU A 51 -5.31 18.64 1.36
N HIS A 52 -6.12 19.64 1.02
CA HIS A 52 -6.65 20.61 1.99
C HIS A 52 -7.51 19.94 3.07
N LYS A 53 -8.21 18.86 2.71
CA LYS A 53 -9.03 18.05 3.61
C LYS A 53 -8.26 16.88 4.23
N TYR A 54 -6.93 16.86 4.14
CA TYR A 54 -6.11 15.79 4.73
C TYR A 54 -6.37 15.68 6.23
N GLU A 55 -6.85 14.51 6.63
CA GLU A 55 -7.07 14.15 8.03
C GLU A 55 -6.78 12.65 8.18
N TRP A 56 -5.66 12.32 8.82
CA TRP A 56 -5.30 10.93 9.09
C TRP A 56 -4.68 10.78 10.49
N PRO A 57 -5.40 10.17 11.45
CA PRO A 57 -4.90 10.01 12.81
C PRO A 57 -3.67 9.10 12.81
N PHE A 58 -2.62 9.58 13.47
CA PHE A 58 -1.41 8.81 13.74
C PHE A 58 -1.13 8.76 15.25
N ARG A 59 -0.40 7.72 15.65
CA ARG A 59 0.07 7.52 17.02
C ARG A 59 1.41 6.81 16.96
N TYR A 60 2.37 7.22 17.78
CA TYR A 60 3.61 6.47 17.98
C TYR A 60 4.16 6.71 19.39
N THR A 61 5.01 5.80 19.84
CA THR A 61 5.81 5.99 21.06
C THR A 61 7.16 6.57 20.68
N ASP A 62 7.48 7.77 21.16
CA ASP A 62 8.82 8.34 21.06
C ASP A 62 9.76 7.48 21.90
N ARG A 63 10.74 6.85 21.26
CA ARG A 63 11.63 5.87 21.91
C ARG A 63 12.78 6.52 22.67
N PHE A 64 12.96 7.83 22.55
CA PHE A 64 13.97 8.58 23.30
C PHE A 64 13.40 9.11 24.62
N SER A 65 12.12 9.53 24.63
CA SER A 65 11.44 10.06 25.81
C SER A 65 10.45 9.07 26.46
N ASN A 66 10.11 7.99 25.76
CA ASN A 66 9.05 7.04 26.10
C ASN A 66 7.64 7.66 26.16
N GLU A 67 7.44 8.82 25.53
CA GLU A 67 6.15 9.50 25.46
C GLU A 67 5.33 9.04 24.25
N VAL A 68 4.00 8.93 24.44
CA VAL A 68 3.08 8.69 23.32
C VAL A 68 2.77 10.01 22.62
N LYS A 69 3.02 10.07 21.32
CA LYS A 69 2.68 11.21 20.45
C LYS A 69 1.52 10.84 19.55
N THR A 70 0.63 11.80 19.30
CA THR A 70 -0.54 11.66 18.44
C THR A 70 -0.77 12.94 17.63
N GLY A 71 -1.42 12.81 16.49
CA GLY A 71 -1.86 13.94 15.67
C GLY A 71 -2.74 13.45 14.54
N LYS A 72 -3.25 14.35 13.70
CA LYS A 72 -4.10 13.95 12.55
C LYS A 72 -4.08 14.89 11.36
N SER A 73 -3.72 16.16 11.57
CA SER A 73 -3.70 17.16 10.51
C SER A 73 -2.48 17.02 9.62
N LEU A 74 -2.53 17.65 8.44
CA LEU A 74 -1.41 17.71 7.52
C LEU A 74 -0.17 18.33 8.16
N LEU A 75 -0.34 19.44 8.90
CA LEU A 75 0.76 20.15 9.55
C LEU A 75 1.43 19.30 10.63
N GLU A 76 0.65 18.71 11.54
CA GLU A 76 1.19 17.81 12.58
C GLU A 76 1.94 16.63 11.95
N ASN A 77 1.40 16.07 10.87
CA ASN A 77 2.01 14.96 10.16
C ASN A 77 3.35 15.37 9.52
N LYS A 78 3.40 16.52 8.83
CA LYS A 78 4.63 17.07 8.25
C LYS A 78 5.70 17.32 9.32
N THR A 79 5.35 18.03 10.39
CA THR A 79 6.27 18.32 11.50
C THR A 79 6.84 17.04 12.12
N CYS A 80 5.99 16.01 12.30
CA CYS A 80 6.43 14.71 12.79
C CYS A 80 7.45 14.04 11.84
N LEU A 81 7.12 13.97 10.55
CA LEU A 81 7.98 13.33 9.54
C LEU A 81 9.30 14.09 9.33
N GLU A 82 9.30 15.43 9.38
CA GLU A 82 10.51 16.25 9.35
C GLU A 82 11.42 15.97 10.55
N GLY A 83 10.85 15.79 11.74
CA GLY A 83 11.59 15.36 12.93
C GLY A 83 12.25 13.99 12.73
N PHE A 84 11.49 13.01 12.24
CA PHE A 84 12.01 11.67 11.94
C PHE A 84 13.10 11.70 10.87
N SER A 85 12.91 12.45 9.79
CA SER A 85 13.88 12.57 8.70
C SER A 85 15.20 13.15 9.19
N ARG A 86 15.16 14.31 9.86
CA ARG A 86 16.38 14.94 10.41
C ARG A 86 17.12 14.02 11.37
N GLY A 87 16.37 13.39 12.27
CA GLY A 87 16.90 12.44 13.25
C GLY A 87 17.56 11.22 12.61
N LEU A 88 16.83 10.54 11.71
CA LEU A 88 17.31 9.32 11.05
C LEU A 88 18.51 9.61 10.13
N VAL A 89 18.49 10.71 9.37
CA VAL A 89 19.62 11.11 8.53
C VAL A 89 20.86 11.40 9.39
N SER A 90 20.71 12.06 10.54
CA SER A 90 21.82 12.29 11.48
C SER A 90 22.33 10.99 12.11
N ALA A 91 21.43 10.06 12.46
CA ALA A 91 21.80 8.77 13.00
C ALA A 91 22.62 7.94 12.00
N ILE A 92 22.19 7.93 10.72
CA ILE A 92 22.90 7.25 9.64
C ILE A 92 24.30 7.85 9.44
N SER A 93 24.42 9.19 9.39
CA SER A 93 25.72 9.84 9.15
C SER A 93 26.71 9.62 10.28
N LYS A 94 26.23 9.50 11.53
CA LYS A 94 27.04 9.19 12.72
C LYS A 94 27.25 7.69 12.94
N VAL A 95 26.70 6.83 12.06
CA VAL A 95 26.72 5.37 12.21
C VAL A 95 26.17 4.93 13.57
N ASN A 96 25.19 5.67 14.10
CA ASN A 96 24.60 5.41 15.40
C ASN A 96 23.49 4.34 15.26
N LEU A 97 23.81 3.10 15.63
CA LEU A 97 22.92 1.95 15.55
C LEU A 97 21.62 2.16 16.34
N GLU A 98 21.72 2.51 17.62
CA GLU A 98 20.57 2.64 18.52
C GLU A 98 19.61 3.72 18.02
N ALA A 99 20.14 4.88 17.63
CA ALA A 99 19.33 5.96 17.08
C ALA A 99 18.67 5.55 15.75
N CYS A 100 19.38 4.82 14.87
CA CYS A 100 18.78 4.30 13.62
C CYS A 100 17.62 3.35 13.93
N GLN A 101 17.80 2.42 14.87
CA GLN A 101 16.74 1.50 15.28
C GLN A 101 15.55 2.26 15.86
N ASN A 102 15.78 3.18 16.78
CA ASN A 102 14.72 3.97 17.41
C ASN A 102 13.91 4.77 16.38
N TYR A 103 14.55 5.50 15.47
CA TYR A 103 13.83 6.23 14.44
C TYR A 103 13.09 5.31 13.46
N CYS A 104 13.71 4.21 13.01
CA CYS A 104 13.03 3.25 12.13
C CYS A 104 11.77 2.68 12.81
N LEU A 105 11.86 2.28 14.08
CA LEU A 105 10.72 1.74 14.81
C LEU A 105 9.65 2.81 15.09
N MET A 106 10.03 4.06 15.38
CA MET A 106 9.09 5.18 15.51
C MET A 106 8.34 5.46 14.21
N ILE A 107 9.03 5.43 13.06
CA ILE A 107 8.42 5.60 11.73
C ILE A 107 7.42 4.46 11.44
N LEU A 108 7.78 3.23 11.78
CA LEU A 108 6.89 2.07 11.56
C LEU A 108 5.68 2.10 12.50
N ASP A 109 5.84 2.54 13.74
CA ASP A 109 4.76 2.73 14.71
C ASP A 109 3.80 3.84 14.26
N TRP A 110 4.34 5.02 13.88
CA TRP A 110 3.58 6.13 13.30
C TRP A 110 2.74 5.68 12.09
N GLY A 111 3.35 4.85 11.22
CA GLY A 111 2.69 4.32 10.04
C GLY A 111 1.69 3.19 10.30
N GLY A 112 1.52 2.74 11.54
CA GLY A 112 0.65 1.60 11.89
C GLY A 112 1.10 0.27 11.30
N VAL A 113 2.41 0.11 11.07
CA VAL A 113 3.02 -1.02 10.36
C VAL A 113 4.24 -1.58 11.10
N LEU A 114 4.31 -1.39 12.41
CA LEU A 114 5.38 -1.90 13.26
C LEU A 114 5.48 -3.43 13.22
N ASN A 115 4.36 -4.12 13.41
CA ASN A 115 4.31 -5.59 13.47
C ASN A 115 4.98 -6.23 12.23
N GLN A 116 5.92 -7.14 12.46
CA GLN A 116 6.75 -7.86 11.47
C GLN A 116 7.77 -7.01 10.71
N ASN A 117 7.75 -5.69 10.86
CA ASN A 117 8.80 -4.82 10.31
C ASN A 117 9.83 -4.46 11.36
N ASP A 118 9.45 -4.43 12.64
CA ASP A 118 10.35 -4.37 13.77
C ASP A 118 11.39 -5.50 13.73
N GLU A 119 10.97 -6.75 13.53
CA GLU A 119 11.88 -7.90 13.41
C GLU A 119 12.89 -7.71 12.27
N LYS A 120 12.47 -7.13 11.13
CA LYS A 120 13.36 -6.85 9.98
C LYS A 120 14.38 -5.76 10.31
N ILE A 121 13.99 -4.74 11.07
CA ILE A 121 14.91 -3.70 11.56
C ILE A 121 15.92 -4.32 12.54
N MET A 122 15.45 -5.15 13.47
CA MET A 122 16.30 -5.81 14.45
C MET A 122 17.25 -6.83 13.81
N SER A 123 16.80 -7.58 12.80
CA SER A 123 17.61 -8.59 12.11
C SER A 123 18.78 -8.01 11.32
N LEU A 124 18.71 -6.74 10.92
CA LEU A 124 19.84 -6.05 10.30
C LEU A 124 20.97 -5.81 11.31
N GLY A 125 20.66 -5.75 12.61
CA GLY A 125 21.64 -5.58 13.68
C GLY A 125 22.61 -4.43 13.41
N THR A 126 23.90 -4.66 13.64
CA THR A 126 24.97 -3.67 13.44
C THR A 126 25.09 -3.18 11.99
N LYS A 127 24.51 -3.89 11.02
CA LYS A 127 24.54 -3.53 9.60
C LYS A 127 23.53 -2.42 9.25
N LEU A 128 22.56 -2.11 10.13
CA LEU A 128 21.45 -1.20 9.84
C LEU A 128 21.89 0.19 9.34
N PRO A 129 22.81 0.93 9.99
CA PRO A 129 23.17 2.28 9.53
C PRO A 129 23.77 2.28 8.12
N GLU A 130 24.70 1.37 7.85
CA GLU A 130 25.34 1.22 6.54
C GLU A 130 24.34 0.73 5.49
N TYR A 131 23.47 -0.22 5.85
CA TYR A 131 22.38 -0.69 4.99
C TYR A 131 21.47 0.45 4.53
N LEU A 132 21.03 1.31 5.44
CA LEU A 132 20.20 2.48 5.12
C LEU A 132 20.97 3.49 4.26
N ALA A 133 22.25 3.73 4.54
CA ALA A 133 23.10 4.59 3.72
C ALA A 133 23.25 4.05 2.29
N SER A 134 23.46 2.73 2.14
CA SER A 134 23.55 2.06 0.85
C SER A 134 22.23 2.09 0.10
N CYS A 135 21.09 1.89 0.77
CA CYS A 135 19.76 2.02 0.15
C CYS A 135 19.51 3.45 -0.33
N LYS A 136 19.87 4.45 0.47
CA LYS A 136 19.79 5.87 0.08
C LYS A 136 20.59 6.15 -1.18
N ARG A 137 21.84 5.68 -1.27
CA ARG A 137 22.66 5.82 -2.48
C ARG A 137 22.04 5.11 -3.69
N LEU A 138 21.54 3.90 -3.50
CA LEU A 138 20.89 3.12 -4.56
C LEU A 138 19.67 3.87 -5.12
N PHE A 139 18.75 4.33 -4.26
CA PHE A 139 17.51 4.98 -4.71
C PHE A 139 17.71 6.38 -5.27
N ASN A 140 18.76 7.08 -4.83
CA ASN A 140 19.13 8.38 -5.40
C ASN A 140 20.01 8.24 -6.66
N SER A 141 20.43 7.02 -7.03
CA SER A 141 21.26 6.80 -8.21
C SER A 141 20.47 7.10 -9.49
N PRO A 142 21.02 7.88 -10.44
CA PRO A 142 20.41 8.10 -11.75
C PRO A 142 20.35 6.82 -12.60
N ASP A 143 21.18 5.83 -12.28
CA ASP A 143 21.34 4.59 -13.05
C ASP A 143 20.39 3.47 -12.58
N ILE A 144 19.57 3.71 -11.54
CA ILE A 144 18.63 2.70 -11.06
C ILE A 144 17.58 2.37 -12.14
N THR A 145 17.27 1.08 -12.28
CA THR A 145 16.32 0.59 -13.29
C THR A 145 15.19 -0.22 -12.66
N CYS A 146 14.03 -0.21 -13.31
CA CYS A 146 12.84 -0.96 -12.91
C CYS A 146 12.89 -2.48 -13.20
N ASN A 147 13.97 -2.98 -13.82
CA ASN A 147 14.06 -4.36 -14.29
C ASN A 147 14.93 -5.26 -13.39
N GLY A 148 15.51 -4.70 -12.33
CA GLY A 148 16.50 -5.38 -11.49
C GLY A 148 15.94 -6.09 -10.26
N LYS A 149 16.72 -7.03 -9.73
CA LYS A 149 16.69 -7.35 -8.30
C LYS A 149 17.47 -6.25 -7.57
N TYR A 150 16.90 -5.71 -6.50
CA TYR A 150 17.50 -4.59 -5.79
C TYR A 150 18.34 -5.13 -4.63
N LYS A 151 19.65 -4.88 -4.68
CA LYS A 151 20.60 -5.30 -3.66
C LYS A 151 21.52 -4.14 -3.29
N VAL A 152 22.02 -4.19 -2.06
CA VAL A 152 23.03 -3.25 -1.55
C VAL A 152 24.23 -4.00 -1.00
N SER A 153 25.41 -3.41 -1.13
CA SER A 153 26.62 -3.92 -0.47
C SER A 153 26.75 -3.30 0.92
N VAL A 154 26.97 -4.13 1.93
CA VAL A 154 27.17 -3.74 3.33
C VAL A 154 28.29 -4.59 3.90
N ASN A 155 29.42 -3.98 4.26
CA ASN A 155 30.64 -4.70 4.69
C ASN A 155 31.07 -5.83 3.72
N GLY A 156 30.91 -5.60 2.41
CA GLY A 156 31.25 -6.58 1.37
C GLY A 156 30.21 -7.69 1.16
N GLU A 157 29.15 -7.74 1.97
CA GLU A 157 28.04 -8.66 1.77
C GLU A 157 26.95 -8.05 0.88
N SER A 158 26.38 -8.87 0.00
CA SER A 158 25.24 -8.47 -0.84
C SER A 158 23.92 -8.77 -0.12
N ILE A 159 23.19 -7.72 0.28
CA ILE A 159 21.92 -7.81 0.99
C ILE A 159 20.78 -7.39 0.06
N ASP A 160 19.71 -8.19 0.02
CA ASP A 160 18.50 -7.81 -0.71
C ASP A 160 17.82 -6.59 -0.06
N VAL A 161 17.33 -5.66 -0.88
CA VAL A 161 16.58 -4.51 -0.41
C VAL A 161 15.22 -4.99 0.15
N ILE A 162 14.94 -4.62 1.39
CA ILE A 162 13.70 -4.95 2.07
C ILE A 162 12.69 -3.90 1.64
N MET A 163 11.75 -4.29 0.78
CA MET A 163 10.72 -3.38 0.30
C MET A 163 9.32 -3.85 0.69
N ASN A 164 8.59 -2.98 1.38
CA ASN A 164 7.16 -3.08 1.65
C ASN A 164 6.64 -1.69 2.08
N ALA A 165 5.34 -1.57 2.35
CA ALA A 165 4.72 -0.29 2.72
C ALA A 165 5.27 0.35 4.01
N GLY A 166 5.95 -0.41 4.87
CA GLY A 166 6.67 0.12 6.03
C GLY A 166 8.05 0.66 5.65
N PHE A 167 8.80 -0.09 4.85
CA PHE A 167 10.12 0.35 4.40
C PHE A 167 10.05 1.53 3.42
N THR A 168 8.98 1.69 2.62
CA THR A 168 8.78 2.93 1.84
C THR A 168 8.67 4.15 2.74
N LYS A 169 8.13 4.03 3.97
CA LYS A 169 8.11 5.13 4.95
C LYS A 169 9.51 5.52 5.39
N ILE A 170 10.34 4.54 5.73
CA ILE A 170 11.73 4.78 6.11
C ILE A 170 12.50 5.42 4.94
N TYR A 171 12.41 4.84 3.74
CA TYR A 171 13.12 5.33 2.56
C TYR A 171 12.67 6.74 2.15
N SER A 172 11.38 7.05 2.27
CA SER A 172 10.83 8.38 1.97
C SER A 172 11.39 9.52 2.83
N LEU A 173 12.00 9.19 3.97
CA LEU A 173 12.57 10.15 4.92
C LEU A 173 14.08 10.28 4.82
N ILE A 174 14.74 9.43 4.04
CA ILE A 174 16.20 9.48 3.85
C ILE A 174 16.61 9.69 2.38
N CYS A 175 15.77 9.30 1.42
CA CYS A 175 16.00 9.43 -0.01
C CYS A 175 15.36 10.71 -0.56
N SER A 176 15.89 11.22 -1.66
CA SER A 176 15.37 12.42 -2.31
C SER A 176 14.22 12.05 -3.25
N ASN A 177 13.15 12.85 -3.27
CA ASN A 177 12.00 12.66 -4.18
C ASN A 177 11.40 11.23 -4.11
N PHE A 178 11.32 10.68 -2.90
CA PHE A 178 10.87 9.31 -2.67
C PHE A 178 9.57 9.31 -1.86
N ILE A 179 8.49 8.82 -2.45
CA ILE A 179 7.17 8.80 -1.83
C ILE A 179 6.97 7.53 -0.98
N ILE A 180 6.12 7.64 0.04
CA ILE A 180 5.47 6.51 0.71
C ILE A 180 4.51 5.88 -0.27
N TYR A 181 5.01 4.92 -1.03
CA TYR A 181 4.16 4.08 -1.85
C TYR A 181 3.53 3.01 -0.96
N ASP A 182 2.27 3.23 -0.57
CA ASP A 182 1.46 2.25 0.14
C ASP A 182 0.26 1.80 -0.70
N GLY A 183 -0.56 0.94 -0.10
CA GLY A 183 -1.72 0.38 -0.79
C GLY A 183 -2.76 1.40 -1.26
N ARG A 184 -2.87 2.55 -0.57
CA ARG A 184 -3.80 3.62 -0.96
C ARG A 184 -3.23 4.44 -2.10
N VAL A 185 -1.97 4.83 -2.01
CA VAL A 185 -1.30 5.58 -3.08
C VAL A 185 -1.33 4.79 -4.38
N GLY A 186 -1.02 3.48 -4.33
CA GLY A 186 -1.15 2.61 -5.51
C GLY A 186 -2.58 2.49 -6.03
N GLY A 187 -3.57 2.38 -5.14
CA GLY A 187 -4.99 2.39 -5.52
C GLY A 187 -5.44 3.69 -6.18
N ALA A 188 -5.01 4.85 -5.65
CA ALA A 188 -5.33 6.16 -6.19
C ALA A 188 -4.74 6.33 -7.59
N LEU A 189 -3.48 5.92 -7.80
CA LEU A 189 -2.87 5.95 -9.13
C LEU A 189 -3.65 5.08 -10.12
N GLY A 190 -4.03 3.85 -9.76
CA GLY A 190 -4.85 3.01 -10.63
C GLY A 190 -6.24 3.58 -10.91
N TYR A 191 -6.85 4.27 -9.94
CA TYR A 191 -8.12 4.98 -10.13
C TYR A 191 -7.97 6.15 -11.12
N LEU A 192 -6.89 6.93 -11.00
CA LEU A 192 -6.58 8.02 -11.93
C LEU A 192 -6.20 7.52 -13.33
N GLU A 193 -5.49 6.40 -13.44
CA GLU A 193 -5.23 5.72 -14.72
C GLU A 193 -6.53 5.33 -15.42
N THR A 194 -7.48 4.78 -14.67
CA THR A 194 -8.80 4.41 -15.20
C THR A 194 -9.53 5.63 -15.78
N SER A 195 -9.54 6.75 -15.05
CA SER A 195 -10.10 8.01 -15.54
C SER A 195 -9.40 8.52 -16.80
N PHE A 196 -8.06 8.46 -16.82
CA PHE A 196 -7.25 8.83 -17.96
C PHE A 196 -7.55 7.98 -19.21
N TYR A 197 -7.65 6.66 -19.06
CA TYR A 197 -7.96 5.76 -20.18
C TYR A 197 -9.38 5.97 -20.70
N ASN A 198 -10.36 6.16 -19.82
CA ASN A 198 -11.73 6.49 -20.23
C ASN A 198 -11.80 7.81 -21.00
N LYS A 199 -11.04 8.82 -20.57
CA LYS A 199 -11.00 10.13 -21.23
C LYS A 199 -10.35 10.06 -22.62
N THR A 200 -9.24 9.34 -22.74
CA THR A 200 -8.46 9.26 -23.98
C THR A 200 -8.99 8.20 -24.95
N GLY A 201 -9.84 7.28 -24.48
CA GLY A 201 -10.24 6.09 -25.23
C GLY A 201 -9.11 5.06 -25.37
N GLY A 202 -8.02 5.21 -24.62
CA GLY A 202 -6.83 4.36 -24.69
C GLY A 202 -7.01 3.01 -23.99
N ALA A 203 -6.27 2.01 -24.46
CA ALA A 203 -6.17 0.71 -23.78
C ALA A 203 -5.24 0.77 -22.57
N GLN A 204 -5.46 -0.10 -21.58
CA GLN A 204 -4.60 -0.20 -20.40
C GLN A 204 -3.16 -0.51 -20.80
N SER A 205 -2.20 0.25 -20.27
CA SER A 205 -0.77 0.02 -20.49
C SER A 205 -0.12 -0.59 -19.26
N LYS A 206 0.62 -1.69 -19.46
CA LYS A 206 1.47 -2.31 -18.44
C LYS A 206 2.56 -1.37 -17.90
N LEU A 207 2.82 -0.26 -18.59
CA LEU A 207 3.76 0.76 -18.12
C LEU A 207 3.19 1.55 -16.94
N LEU A 208 1.88 1.82 -16.95
CA LEU A 208 1.18 2.60 -15.93
C LEU A 208 0.54 1.73 -14.86
N SER A 209 0.13 0.48 -15.13
CA SER A 209 -0.64 -0.39 -14.20
C SER A 209 -0.03 -0.56 -12.80
N PHE A 210 -0.29 0.39 -11.90
CA PHE A 210 0.23 0.43 -10.54
C PHE A 210 -0.50 -0.57 -9.66
N HIS A 211 0.24 -1.25 -8.78
CA HIS A 211 -0.34 -2.23 -7.89
C HIS A 211 -0.98 -1.56 -6.67
N TYR A 212 -2.18 -2.00 -6.29
CA TYR A 212 -2.94 -1.45 -5.16
C TYR A 212 -2.86 -2.37 -3.94
N GLY A 213 -3.08 -1.85 -2.73
CA GLY A 213 -3.15 -2.68 -1.53
C GLY A 213 -4.58 -3.04 -1.16
N SER A 214 -4.82 -4.29 -0.76
CA SER A 214 -6.12 -4.72 -0.28
C SER A 214 -6.60 -3.89 0.92
N ALA A 215 -7.90 -3.66 1.00
CA ALA A 215 -8.51 -3.07 2.19
C ALA A 215 -8.50 -4.06 3.36
N ARG A 216 -8.42 -3.53 4.58
CA ARG A 216 -8.53 -4.32 5.83
C ARG A 216 -9.92 -4.22 6.46
N GLY A 217 -10.94 -3.81 5.69
CA GLY A 217 -12.26 -3.45 6.19
C GLY A 217 -13.29 -3.32 5.08
N LYS A 218 -14.29 -2.45 5.29
CA LYS A 218 -15.42 -2.24 4.37
C LYS A 218 -15.05 -1.44 3.11
N GLN A 219 -13.85 -0.88 3.04
CA GLN A 219 -13.41 -0.08 1.90
C GLN A 219 -13.15 -0.95 0.66
N THR A 220 -13.42 -0.41 -0.52
CA THR A 220 -12.92 -0.93 -1.81
C THR A 220 -11.69 -0.15 -2.21
N ARG A 221 -10.55 -0.82 -2.32
CA ARG A 221 -9.31 -0.23 -2.82
C ARG A 221 -8.90 -0.74 -4.18
N ASN A 222 -9.65 -1.69 -4.72
CA ASN A 222 -9.42 -2.21 -6.07
C ASN A 222 -9.88 -1.15 -7.07
N PRO A 223 -8.97 -0.58 -7.88
CA PRO A 223 -9.36 0.39 -8.90
C PRO A 223 -9.83 -0.29 -10.20
N SER A 224 -9.82 -1.63 -10.27
CA SER A 224 -10.25 -2.37 -11.46
C SER A 224 -11.72 -2.14 -11.77
N VAL A 225 -12.03 -1.89 -13.04
CA VAL A 225 -13.38 -1.70 -13.54
C VAL A 225 -13.41 -1.98 -15.04
N ASN A 226 -14.45 -2.69 -15.51
CA ASN A 226 -14.58 -3.11 -16.89
C ASN A 226 -13.30 -3.80 -17.40
N ASN A 227 -12.69 -3.27 -18.47
CA ASN A 227 -11.49 -3.81 -19.10
C ASN A 227 -10.16 -3.39 -18.42
N PHE A 228 -10.21 -2.53 -17.39
CA PHE A 228 -9.01 -2.09 -16.67
C PHE A 228 -8.80 -2.97 -15.44
N GLN A 229 -7.68 -3.69 -15.40
CA GLN A 229 -7.40 -4.70 -14.37
C GLN A 229 -6.09 -4.38 -13.65
N PHE A 230 -6.15 -4.27 -12.33
CA PHE A 230 -5.01 -3.93 -11.49
C PHE A 230 -4.67 -5.07 -10.53
N SER A 231 -3.38 -5.25 -10.28
CA SER A 231 -2.87 -6.34 -9.45
C SER A 231 -2.64 -5.88 -8.01
N ILE A 232 -2.74 -6.82 -7.07
CA ILE A 232 -2.49 -6.56 -5.66
C ILE A 232 -0.98 -6.38 -5.42
N LEU A 233 -0.63 -5.36 -4.67
CA LEU A 233 0.73 -5.00 -4.30
C LEU A 233 1.34 -6.08 -3.40
N SER A 234 2.48 -6.62 -3.83
CA SER A 234 3.30 -7.56 -3.08
C SER A 234 4.64 -6.94 -2.71
N ALA A 235 5.17 -7.29 -1.54
CA ALA A 235 6.49 -6.87 -1.08
C ALA A 235 7.63 -7.28 -2.04
N GLY A 236 8.81 -6.67 -1.86
CA GLY A 236 10.01 -6.94 -2.64
C GLY A 236 10.02 -6.21 -3.99
N ASN A 237 10.52 -6.87 -5.03
CA ASN A 237 10.84 -6.23 -6.32
C ASN A 237 9.63 -5.56 -7.00
N VAL A 238 8.43 -6.14 -6.89
CA VAL A 238 7.20 -5.55 -7.44
C VAL A 238 6.93 -4.20 -6.79
N HIS A 239 6.94 -4.14 -5.46
CA HIS A 239 6.79 -2.90 -4.71
C HIS A 239 7.88 -1.90 -5.06
N THR A 240 9.15 -2.32 -5.12
CA THR A 240 10.25 -1.41 -5.45
C THR A 240 10.07 -0.80 -6.83
N ARG A 241 9.74 -1.61 -7.83
CA ARG A 241 9.51 -1.16 -9.20
C ARG A 241 8.38 -0.14 -9.28
N ASP A 242 7.26 -0.45 -8.65
CA ASP A 242 6.08 0.43 -8.66
C ASP A 242 6.37 1.74 -7.93
N ASN A 243 7.09 1.70 -6.81
CA ASN A 243 7.51 2.90 -6.11
C ASN A 243 8.46 3.76 -6.96
N LEU A 244 9.43 3.17 -7.66
CA LEU A 244 10.34 3.90 -8.56
C LEU A 244 9.58 4.59 -9.69
N LYS A 245 8.71 3.85 -10.38
CA LYS A 245 7.87 4.41 -11.44
C LYS A 245 7.00 5.56 -10.92
N ALA A 246 6.37 5.39 -9.76
CA ALA A 246 5.54 6.42 -9.15
C ALA A 246 6.37 7.65 -8.76
N ASN A 247 7.56 7.48 -8.18
CA ASN A 247 8.47 8.59 -7.87
C ASN A 247 8.81 9.39 -9.14
N TRP A 248 9.16 8.70 -10.23
CA TRP A 248 9.53 9.35 -11.49
C TRP A 248 8.34 10.05 -12.13
N LEU A 249 7.19 9.38 -12.19
CA LEU A 249 5.96 9.90 -12.77
C LEU A 249 5.45 11.14 -12.02
N LEU A 250 5.36 11.07 -10.69
CA LEU A 250 4.89 12.20 -9.88
C LEU A 250 5.89 13.35 -9.87
N SER A 251 7.19 13.05 -9.91
CA SER A 251 8.21 14.09 -10.11
C SER A 251 8.03 14.80 -11.45
N GLU A 252 7.76 14.06 -12.53
CA GLU A 252 7.52 14.63 -13.86
C GLU A 252 6.24 15.48 -13.88
N ALA A 253 5.14 14.98 -13.31
CA ALA A 253 3.90 15.74 -13.19
C ALA A 253 4.10 17.05 -12.39
N LEU A 254 4.90 17.00 -11.31
CA LEU A 254 5.21 18.17 -10.50
C LEU A 254 6.11 19.20 -11.21
N GLU A 255 7.01 18.78 -12.10
CA GLU A 255 7.80 19.71 -12.92
C GLU A 255 6.96 20.36 -14.02
N ASN A 256 5.93 19.66 -14.50
CA ASN A 256 5.06 20.14 -15.58
C ASN A 256 3.86 20.97 -15.09
N GLN A 257 3.66 21.12 -13.78
CA GLN A 257 2.57 21.91 -13.20
C GLN A 257 3.01 23.35 -12.88
N THR A 258 2.05 24.26 -12.73
CA THR A 258 2.32 25.70 -12.52
C THR A 258 1.59 26.30 -11.30
N SER A 259 0.79 25.50 -10.60
CA SER A 259 -0.10 25.95 -9.52
C SER A 259 0.56 25.90 -8.14
N LEU A 260 1.38 24.89 -7.88
CA LEU A 260 2.11 24.70 -6.64
C LEU A 260 3.51 25.30 -6.73
N VAL A 261 3.89 26.07 -5.71
CA VAL A 261 5.20 26.71 -5.58
C VAL A 261 5.80 26.32 -4.22
N GLY A 262 7.04 25.86 -4.22
CA GLY A 262 7.72 25.41 -3.01
C GLY A 262 8.88 24.46 -3.28
N ASP A 263 9.47 23.94 -2.21
CA ASP A 263 10.49 22.90 -2.31
C ASP A 263 9.89 21.62 -2.94
N LYS A 264 10.61 21.05 -3.91
CA LYS A 264 10.14 19.89 -4.67
C LYS A 264 9.80 18.69 -3.79
N ALA A 265 10.60 18.40 -2.77
CA ALA A 265 10.37 17.25 -1.91
C ALA A 265 9.14 17.47 -1.02
N ALA A 266 8.94 18.71 -0.54
CA ALA A 266 7.73 19.09 0.19
C ALA A 266 6.47 18.98 -0.69
N LEU A 267 6.52 19.45 -1.94
CA LEU A 267 5.39 19.35 -2.86
C LEU A 267 5.09 17.91 -3.29
N LEU A 268 6.10 17.06 -3.48
CA LEU A 268 5.89 15.63 -3.72
C LEU A 268 5.20 14.95 -2.54
N ARG A 269 5.55 15.34 -1.31
CA ARG A 269 4.87 14.85 -0.10
C ARG A 269 3.40 15.26 -0.09
N ASP A 270 3.10 16.49 -0.51
CA ASP A 270 1.74 17.00 -0.60
C ASP A 270 0.90 16.22 -1.64
N ILE A 271 1.46 15.97 -2.82
CA ILE A 271 0.82 15.13 -3.84
C ILE A 271 0.59 13.71 -3.30
N GLU A 272 1.57 13.12 -2.61
CA GLU A 272 1.42 11.82 -1.97
C GLU A 272 0.30 11.82 -0.91
N CYS A 273 0.19 12.87 -0.08
CA CYS A 273 -0.87 13.02 0.90
C CYS A 273 -2.26 13.10 0.24
N ALA A 274 -2.38 13.84 -0.87
CA ALA A 274 -3.61 13.89 -1.65
C ALA A 274 -3.98 12.49 -2.20
N LEU A 275 -3.02 11.79 -2.82
CA LEU A 275 -3.21 10.43 -3.32
C LEU A 275 -3.60 9.46 -2.20
N PHE A 276 -3.01 9.59 -1.01
CA PHE A 276 -3.34 8.76 0.14
C PHE A 276 -4.79 8.98 0.61
N MET A 277 -5.29 10.22 0.56
CA MET A 277 -6.68 10.55 0.88
C MET A 277 -7.64 10.06 -0.19
N ILE A 278 -7.32 10.24 -1.48
CA ILE A 278 -8.10 9.72 -2.62
C ILE A 278 -8.16 8.18 -2.56
N GLY A 279 -7.05 7.52 -2.27
CA GLY A 279 -6.93 6.06 -2.25
C GLY A 279 -7.57 5.37 -1.04
N TYR A 280 -8.37 6.09 -0.24
CA TYR A 280 -9.00 5.53 0.95
C TYR A 280 -10.03 4.44 0.60
N ASP A 281 -10.98 4.76 -0.30
CA ASP A 281 -12.11 3.92 -0.70
C ASP A 281 -12.67 4.38 -2.07
N PHE A 282 -13.11 3.43 -2.91
CA PHE A 282 -13.69 3.67 -4.23
C PHE A 282 -15.14 3.13 -4.30
N PRO A 283 -16.11 3.76 -3.63
CA PRO A 283 -17.47 3.24 -3.55
C PRO A 283 -18.17 3.14 -4.91
N LYS A 284 -17.90 4.07 -5.83
CA LYS A 284 -18.46 4.06 -7.19
C LYS A 284 -18.09 2.79 -7.98
N LEU A 285 -16.97 2.15 -7.66
CA LEU A 285 -16.53 0.92 -8.34
C LEU A 285 -17.25 -0.33 -7.81
N LYS A 286 -17.75 -0.33 -6.57
CA LYS A 286 -18.55 -1.44 -6.02
C LYS A 286 -19.84 -1.68 -6.80
N PHE A 287 -20.44 -0.61 -7.33
CA PHE A 287 -21.70 -0.69 -8.07
C PHE A 287 -21.54 -1.33 -9.46
N ASN A 288 -20.33 -1.31 -10.02
CA ASN A 288 -20.04 -1.89 -11.34
C ASN A 288 -19.69 -3.39 -11.27
N GLU A 289 -19.20 -3.90 -10.14
CA GLU A 289 -18.99 -5.34 -9.93
C GLU A 289 -20.30 -6.17 -10.01
N GLY A 290 -21.47 -5.51 -9.96
CA GLY A 290 -22.80 -6.14 -10.05
C GLY A 290 -23.42 -6.21 -11.46
N LYS A 291 -22.79 -5.65 -12.50
CA LYS A 291 -23.34 -5.63 -13.87
C LYS A 291 -22.60 -6.49 -14.89
N ASP A 292 -21.44 -7.02 -14.55
CA ASP A 292 -20.76 -8.01 -15.37
C ASP A 292 -21.17 -9.42 -14.93
N GLU A 293 -22.28 -9.91 -15.48
CA GLU A 293 -22.68 -11.31 -15.36
C GLU A 293 -21.63 -12.24 -15.98
N LYS A 294 -21.19 -13.19 -15.14
CA LYS A 294 -21.07 -14.62 -15.48
C LYS A 294 -20.31 -14.96 -16.77
N HIS A 295 -18.99 -15.08 -16.64
CA HIS A 295 -18.27 -16.14 -17.35
C HIS A 295 -17.34 -16.91 -16.41
N ASN A 296 -17.95 -17.82 -15.65
CA ASN A 296 -17.44 -19.20 -15.52
C ASN A 296 -18.55 -20.09 -14.95
N LEU A 297 -19.28 -20.74 -15.86
CA LEU A 297 -20.10 -21.90 -15.53
C LEU A 297 -19.18 -23.06 -15.15
N LYS A 298 -19.32 -23.56 -13.91
CA LYS A 298 -19.56 -24.99 -13.67
C LYS A 298 -20.54 -25.16 -12.50
N THR A 299 -21.81 -25.25 -12.88
CA THR A 299 -22.86 -26.14 -12.33
C THR A 299 -22.74 -26.62 -10.88
N ARG A 300 -23.69 -26.22 -10.01
CA ARG A 300 -24.72 -27.14 -9.45
C ARG A 300 -25.77 -26.38 -8.62
N THR A 301 -27.01 -26.49 -9.09
CA THR A 301 -28.33 -26.52 -8.43
C THR A 301 -28.63 -25.72 -7.15
N LYS A 302 -29.74 -24.96 -7.24
CA LYS A 302 -30.48 -24.24 -6.19
C LYS A 302 -30.69 -25.02 -4.87
N SER A 303 -30.57 -24.32 -3.75
CA SER A 303 -31.61 -24.35 -2.70
C SER A 303 -31.66 -23.01 -1.94
N LYS A 304 -32.86 -22.67 -1.47
CA LYS A 304 -33.29 -21.40 -0.87
C LYS A 304 -32.76 -21.24 0.57
N GLY A 305 -32.52 -19.99 0.99
CA GLY A 305 -32.91 -19.55 2.34
C GLY A 305 -31.82 -18.98 3.26
N SER A 306 -32.07 -17.75 3.70
CA SER A 306 -31.64 -17.09 4.94
C SER A 306 -30.25 -16.43 5.00
N THR A 307 -30.31 -15.15 5.32
CA THR A 307 -29.27 -14.22 5.75
C THR A 307 -28.47 -14.74 6.96
N ALA A 308 -27.15 -14.90 6.83
CA ALA A 308 -26.25 -15.09 7.98
C ALA A 308 -24.94 -14.31 7.79
N LYS A 309 -24.50 -13.62 8.84
CA LYS A 309 -23.20 -12.92 8.97
C LYS A 309 -22.06 -13.81 8.45
N ALA A 310 -21.16 -13.24 7.63
CA ALA A 310 -19.95 -13.93 7.18
C ALA A 310 -19.14 -14.44 8.38
N SER A 311 -19.23 -15.76 8.63
CA SER A 311 -18.49 -16.42 9.71
C SER A 311 -17.03 -16.60 9.30
N SER A 312 -16.10 -16.46 10.25
CA SER A 312 -14.68 -16.69 9.95
C SER A 312 -14.46 -18.17 9.59
N LYS A 313 -13.48 -18.48 8.72
CA LYS A 313 -13.13 -19.88 8.37
C LYS A 313 -12.89 -20.76 9.61
N MET A 314 -12.36 -20.17 10.69
CA MET A 314 -12.14 -20.86 11.97
C MET A 314 -13.45 -21.16 12.70
N SER A 315 -14.42 -20.24 12.67
CA SER A 315 -15.75 -20.45 13.26
C SER A 315 -16.50 -21.58 12.54
N LEU A 316 -16.42 -21.60 11.21
CA LEU A 316 -17.05 -22.63 10.39
C LEU A 316 -16.37 -24.00 10.58
N ALA A 317 -15.03 -24.04 10.61
CA ALA A 317 -14.28 -25.26 10.89
C ALA A 317 -14.58 -25.82 12.30
N LYS A 318 -14.76 -24.97 13.32
CA LYS A 318 -15.18 -25.42 14.66
C LYS A 318 -16.55 -26.07 14.65
N ALA A 319 -17.53 -25.44 14.00
CA ALA A 319 -18.87 -26.01 13.88
C ALA A 319 -18.85 -27.37 13.15
N ILE A 320 -18.12 -27.47 12.04
CA ILE A 320 -17.95 -28.72 11.29
C ILE A 320 -17.27 -29.80 12.15
N PHE A 321 -16.28 -29.43 12.96
CA PHE A 321 -15.60 -30.37 13.85
C PHE A 321 -16.53 -30.93 14.93
N GLU A 322 -17.28 -30.06 15.60
CA GLU A 322 -18.22 -30.44 16.67
C GLU A 322 -19.35 -31.34 16.14
N LEU A 323 -19.94 -30.97 14.99
CA LEU A 323 -20.94 -31.79 14.29
C LEU A 323 -20.33 -33.13 13.83
N GLY A 324 -19.14 -33.11 13.24
CA GLY A 324 -18.47 -34.32 12.79
C GLY A 324 -18.12 -35.29 13.92
N GLN A 325 -17.75 -34.80 15.10
CA GLN A 325 -17.54 -35.64 16.29
C GLN A 325 -18.86 -36.25 16.77
N LYS A 326 -19.95 -35.47 16.78
CA LYS A 326 -21.28 -35.94 17.17
C LYS A 326 -21.82 -37.01 16.23
N ASP A 327 -21.52 -36.88 14.94
CA ASP A 327 -21.97 -37.80 13.89
C ASP A 327 -21.01 -38.99 13.66
N GLY A 328 -19.94 -39.09 14.46
CA GLY A 328 -18.97 -40.19 14.39
C GLY A 328 -18.12 -40.20 13.11
N LEU A 329 -17.94 -39.04 12.46
CA LEU A 329 -17.16 -38.93 11.23
C LEU A 329 -15.67 -39.20 11.48
N SER A 330 -15.03 -39.86 10.51
CA SER A 330 -13.59 -40.07 10.57
C SER A 330 -12.84 -38.74 10.43
N ARG A 331 -11.60 -38.68 10.94
CA ARG A 331 -10.72 -37.52 10.74
C ARG A 331 -10.61 -37.12 9.26
N LYS A 332 -10.56 -38.11 8.36
CA LYS A 332 -10.43 -37.87 6.92
C LYS A 332 -11.66 -37.14 6.37
N ASP A 333 -12.86 -37.52 6.81
CA ASP A 333 -14.11 -36.92 6.36
C ASP A 333 -14.30 -35.50 6.89
N ILE A 334 -13.89 -35.26 8.14
CA ILE A 334 -13.88 -33.91 8.73
C ILE A 334 -12.92 -32.98 7.95
N LEU A 335 -11.74 -33.47 7.56
CA LEU A 335 -10.78 -32.71 6.77
C LEU A 335 -11.27 -32.41 5.35
N ILE A 336 -12.06 -33.31 4.74
CA ILE A 336 -12.71 -33.05 3.44
C ILE A 336 -13.74 -31.94 3.62
N LYS A 337 -14.60 -32.02 4.65
CA LYS A 337 -15.58 -30.96 4.94
C LYS A 337 -14.94 -29.61 5.26
N PHE A 338 -13.77 -29.59 5.91
CA PHE A 338 -13.01 -28.36 6.13
C PHE A 338 -12.57 -27.70 4.82
N GLN A 339 -12.22 -28.50 3.81
CA GLN A 339 -11.82 -27.98 2.50
C GLN A 339 -13.05 -27.52 1.72
N ASP A 340 -14.10 -28.35 1.67
CA ASP A 340 -15.29 -28.11 0.85
C ASP A 340 -16.18 -27.00 1.41
N GLU A 341 -16.40 -27.01 2.73
CA GLU A 341 -17.36 -26.11 3.39
C GLU A 341 -16.67 -24.87 3.99
N ALA A 342 -15.49 -25.02 4.59
CA ALA A 342 -14.73 -23.89 5.15
C ALA A 342 -13.69 -23.28 4.18
N GLY A 343 -13.56 -23.82 2.96
CA GLY A 343 -12.67 -23.29 1.93
C GLY A 343 -11.20 -23.30 2.36
N LEU A 344 -10.80 -24.29 3.14
CA LEU A 344 -9.42 -24.47 3.60
C LEU A 344 -8.61 -25.23 2.53
N THR A 345 -7.30 -24.97 2.45
CA THR A 345 -6.38 -25.85 1.72
C THR A 345 -6.14 -27.12 2.53
N GLU A 346 -5.61 -28.19 1.93
CA GLU A 346 -5.29 -29.44 2.63
C GLU A 346 -4.37 -29.22 3.86
N ALA A 347 -3.33 -28.39 3.73
CA ALA A 347 -2.45 -28.00 4.83
C ALA A 347 -3.19 -27.15 5.88
N GLY A 348 -4.07 -26.25 5.44
CA GLY A 348 -4.91 -25.43 6.31
C GLY A 348 -5.91 -26.25 7.11
N ALA A 349 -6.55 -27.25 6.49
CA ALA A 349 -7.50 -28.16 7.11
C ALA A 349 -6.81 -28.98 8.20
N ASN A 350 -5.61 -29.51 7.93
CA ASN A 350 -4.82 -30.22 8.94
C ASN A 350 -4.43 -29.31 10.12
N THR A 351 -3.96 -28.10 9.83
CA THR A 351 -3.59 -27.12 10.86
C THR A 351 -4.78 -26.75 11.74
N TYR A 352 -5.94 -26.51 11.13
CA TYR A 352 -7.16 -26.14 11.86
C TYR A 352 -7.68 -27.33 12.68
N TYR A 353 -7.64 -28.54 12.14
CA TYR A 353 -8.05 -29.75 12.86
C TYR A 353 -7.21 -29.95 14.12
N GLN A 354 -5.88 -29.82 14.04
CA GLN A 354 -5.02 -29.92 15.22
C GLN A 354 -5.29 -28.82 16.24
N LYS A 355 -5.46 -27.58 15.78
CA LYS A 355 -5.72 -26.43 16.66
C LYS A 355 -7.08 -26.52 17.36
N ILE A 356 -8.12 -27.03 16.68
CA ILE A 356 -9.45 -27.22 17.26
C ILE A 356 -9.41 -28.40 18.23
N LYS A 357 -8.82 -29.53 17.82
CA LYS A 357 -8.67 -30.71 18.68
C LYS A 357 -7.86 -30.43 19.95
N SER A 358 -6.88 -29.53 19.91
CA SER A 358 -6.12 -29.13 21.11
C SER A 358 -6.86 -28.14 22.01
N SER A 359 -8.01 -27.62 21.58
CA SER A 359 -8.81 -26.62 22.29
C SER A 359 -10.12 -27.20 22.85
N VAL A 360 -10.38 -28.49 22.59
CA VAL A 360 -11.51 -29.30 23.07
C VAL A 360 -10.92 -30.38 23.95
#